data_AF-A0A948IXM0-F1
#
_entry.id   AF-A0A948IXM0-F1
#
_cell.length_a   1.000
_cell.length_b   1.000
_cell.length_c   1.000
_cell.angle_alpha   90.00
_cell.angle_beta   90.00
_cell.angle_gamma   90.00
#
_symmetry.space_group_name_H-M   'P 1'
#
loop_
_entity.id
_entity.type
_entity.pdbx_description
1 polymer ?
#
loop_
_entity_poly.entity_id
_entity_poly.type
_entity_poly.pdbx_seq_one_letter_code
_entity_poly.pdbx_strand_id
1 'polypeptide(L)' 'MSTRGIFVPVVAPTGSGKDTLIAYAKSLYPDIVLSISCTTRAPREGEVHGVDYYFLSREEFENRISSGDLLEWAEYGGNY' A
#
# COMPACT_ATOMS: atom_id res chain seq x y z
N MET A 1 -26.93 -6.90 -7.84
CA MET A 1 -26.14 -7.76 -6.92
C MET A 1 -24.74 -7.19 -6.88
N SER A 2 -24.27 -6.75 -5.72
CA SER A 2 -22.87 -6.34 -5.57
C SER A 2 -22.03 -7.61 -5.46
N THR A 3 -21.22 -7.90 -6.47
CA THR A 3 -20.24 -8.99 -6.42
C THR A 3 -19.15 -8.60 -5.42
N ARG A 4 -18.96 -9.42 -4.39
CA ARG A 4 -17.89 -9.24 -3.42
C ARG A 4 -16.54 -9.39 -4.14
N GLY A 5 -15.69 -8.36 -4.08
CA GLY A 5 -14.33 -8.43 -4.59
C GLY A 5 -13.50 -9.49 -3.86
N ILE A 6 -12.48 -10.02 -4.54
CA ILE A 6 -11.54 -10.99 -3.96
C ILE A 6 -10.28 -10.23 -3.55
N PHE A 7 -9.86 -10.40 -2.31
CA PHE A 7 -8.55 -9.93 -1.84
C PHE A 7 -7.47 -10.94 -2.23
N VAL A 8 -6.43 -10.48 -2.95
CA VAL A 8 -5.34 -11.33 -3.44
C VAL A 8 -4.01 -10.79 -2.89
N PRO A 9 -3.43 -11.42 -1.86
CA PRO A 9 -2.12 -11.03 -1.36
C PRO A 9 -1.01 -11.51 -2.32
N VAL A 10 -0.10 -10.62 -2.68
CA VAL A 10 1.11 -10.94 -3.44
C VAL A 10 2.32 -10.74 -2.53
N VAL A 11 2.93 -11.85 -2.09
CA VAL A 11 4.04 -11.85 -1.13
C VAL A 11 5.31 -12.32 -1.84
N ALA A 12 6.36 -11.51 -1.78
CA ALA A 12 7.67 -11.87 -2.31
C ALA A 12 8.76 -10.99 -1.67
N PRO A 13 10.03 -11.46 -1.59
CA PRO A 13 11.14 -10.66 -1.07
C PRO A 13 11.40 -9.39 -1.90
N THR A 14 12.04 -8.38 -1.29
CA THR A 14 12.50 -7.19 -2.01
C THR A 14 13.40 -7.58 -3.19
N GLY A 15 13.17 -7.00 -4.36
CA GLY A 15 13.95 -7.27 -5.59
C GLY A 15 13.46 -8.49 -6.40
N SER A 16 12.41 -9.19 -5.97
CA SER A 16 11.84 -10.33 -6.69
C SER A 16 10.96 -9.97 -7.90
N GLY A 17 10.65 -8.69 -8.12
CA GLY A 17 9.82 -8.22 -9.23
C GLY A 17 8.32 -8.18 -8.96
N LYS A 18 7.89 -8.17 -7.69
CA LYS A 18 6.48 -8.07 -7.29
C LYS A 18 5.73 -6.93 -8.00
N ASP A 19 6.33 -5.73 -8.02
CA ASP A 19 5.67 -4.55 -8.58
C ASP A 19 5.51 -4.67 -10.10
N THR A 20 6.47 -5.28 -10.79
CA THR A 20 6.40 -5.60 -12.22
C THR A 20 5.24 -6.55 -12.52
N LEU A 21 5.07 -7.60 -11.71
CA LEU A 21 3.96 -8.55 -11.84
C LEU A 21 2.61 -7.86 -11.64
N ILE A 22 2.49 -7.02 -10.60
CA ILE A 22 1.26 -6.28 -10.30
C ILE A 22 0.93 -5.31 -11.45
N ALA A 23 1.92 -4.60 -11.98
CA ALA A 23 1.73 -3.68 -13.11
C ALA A 23 1.22 -4.41 -14.36
N TYR A 24 1.79 -5.58 -14.66
CA TYR A 24 1.35 -6.42 -15.77
C TYR A 24 -0.07 -6.99 -15.54
N ALA A 25 -0.38 -7.43 -14.32
CA ALA A 25 -1.72 -7.90 -13.99
C ALA A 25 -2.78 -6.80 -14.19
N LYS A 26 -2.49 -5.57 -13.76
CA LYS A 26 -3.39 -4.41 -13.96
C LYS A 26 -3.59 -4.06 -15.44
N SER A 27 -2.60 -4.28 -16.30
CA SER A 27 -2.76 -4.02 -17.74
C SER A 27 -3.65 -5.04 -18.44
N LEU A 28 -3.68 -6.29 -17.94
CA LEU A 28 -4.56 -7.34 -18.42
C LEU A 28 -5.97 -7.26 -17.84
N TYR A 29 -6.09 -6.82 -16.58
CA TYR A 29 -7.34 -6.78 -15.83
C TYR A 29 -7.56 -5.38 -15.24
N PRO A 30 -8.21 -4.46 -16.00
CA PRO A 30 -8.43 -3.08 -15.56
C PRO A 30 -9.24 -2.93 -14.27
N ASP A 31 -10.02 -3.95 -13.90
CA ASP A 31 -10.83 -3.96 -12.69
C ASP A 31 -10.01 -4.22 -11.41
N ILE A 32 -8.72 -4.54 -11.53
CA ILE A 32 -7.83 -4.70 -10.38
C ILE A 32 -7.55 -3.34 -9.74
N VAL A 33 -7.98 -3.20 -8.49
CA VAL A 33 -7.62 -2.08 -7.63
C VAL A 33 -6.46 -2.47 -6.73
N LEU A 34 -5.40 -1.68 -6.73
CA LEU A 34 -4.26 -1.88 -5.83
C LEU A 34 -4.55 -1.20 -4.49
N SER A 35 -4.28 -1.90 -3.39
CA SER A 35 -4.28 -1.30 -2.06
C SER A 35 -3.07 -0.38 -1.91
N ILE A 36 -3.32 0.89 -1.60
CA ILE A 36 -2.26 1.90 -1.40
C ILE A 36 -1.87 1.89 0.08
N SER A 37 -0.59 1.65 0.36
CA SER A 37 -0.07 1.60 1.72
C SER A 37 0.03 3.01 2.34
N CYS A 38 0.06 3.05 3.68
CA CYS A 38 0.41 4.28 4.41
C CYS A 38 1.92 4.29 4.68
N THR A 39 2.51 5.48 4.84
CA THR A 39 3.87 5.62 5.39
C THR A 39 4.04 6.95 6.12
N THR A 40 4.93 6.99 7.11
CA THR A 40 5.33 8.24 7.79
C THR A 40 6.50 8.96 7.11
N ARG A 41 7.11 8.33 6.11
CA ARG A 41 8.21 8.94 5.35
C ARG A 41 7.69 10.16 4.58
N ALA A 42 8.49 11.21 4.48
CA ALA A 42 8.18 12.32 3.59
C ALA A 42 8.15 11.86 2.10
N PRO A 43 7.23 12.38 1.27
CA PRO A 43 7.21 12.08 -0.15
C PRO A 43 8.51 12.51 -0.81
N ARG A 44 9.02 11.68 -1.72
CA ARG A 44 10.11 12.03 -2.64
C ARG A 44 9.57 12.89 -3.78
N GLU A 45 10.47 13.53 -4.50
CA GLU A 45 10.12 14.28 -5.70
C GLU A 45 9.35 13.40 -6.69
N GLY A 46 8.17 13.86 -7.10
CA GLY A 46 7.28 13.14 -8.02
C GLY A 46 6.28 12.17 -7.37
N GLU A 47 6.42 11.83 -6.09
CA GLU A 47 5.42 11.00 -5.39
C GLU A 47 4.15 11.80 -5.06
N VAL A 48 2.98 11.17 -5.19
CA VAL A 48 1.67 11.77 -5.01
C VAL A 48 0.91 11.06 -3.88
N HIS A 49 0.41 11.85 -2.92
CA HIS A 49 -0.42 11.34 -1.82
C HIS A 49 -1.70 10.69 -2.34
N GLY A 50 -2.01 9.48 -1.87
CA GLY A 50 -3.18 8.71 -2.30
C GLY A 50 -3.00 8.05 -3.68
N VAL A 51 -1.79 8.06 -4.24
CA VAL A 51 -1.41 7.31 -5.45
C VAL A 51 -0.27 6.35 -5.13
N ASP A 52 0.86 6.88 -4.66
CA ASP A 52 2.03 6.08 -4.30
C ASP A 52 1.92 5.55 -2.87
N TYR A 53 1.61 6.45 -1.93
CA TYR A 53 1.33 6.16 -0.52
C TYR A 53 0.31 7.15 0.02
N TYR A 54 -0.36 6.79 1.10
CA TYR A 54 -0.88 7.76 2.03
C TYR A 54 0.26 8.22 2.95
N PHE A 55 0.82 9.39 2.65
CA PHE A 55 1.84 10.02 3.50
C PHE A 55 1.15 10.61 4.73
N LEU A 56 1.39 10.02 5.90
CA LEU A 56 0.77 10.38 7.16
C LEU A 56 1.80 10.97 8.13
N SER A 57 1.33 11.72 9.13
CA SER A 57 2.17 11.97 10.30
C SER A 57 2.35 10.68 11.10
N ARG A 58 3.42 10.59 11.90
CA ARG A 58 3.62 9.45 12.82
C ARG A 58 2.48 9.31 13.82
N GLU A 59 1.99 10.43 14.36
CA GLU A 59 0.82 10.46 15.24
C GLU A 59 -0.43 9.87 14.56
N GLU A 60 -0.71 10.27 13.31
CA GLU A 60 -1.86 9.73 12.58
C GLU A 60 -1.72 8.23 12.29
N PHE A 61 -0.51 7.78 11.95
CA PHE A 61 -0.24 6.36 11.72
C PHE A 61 -0.46 5.54 13.01
N GLU A 62 0.09 5.99 14.13
CA GLU A 62 -0.05 5.33 15.44
C GLU A 62 -1.52 5.31 15.91
N ASN A 63 -2.28 6.38 15.65
CA ASN A 63 -3.72 6.40 15.88
C ASN A 63 -4.43 5.30 15.08
N ARG A 64 -4.09 5.10 13.79
CA ARG A 64 -4.64 4.04 12.93
C ARG A 64 -4.27 2.63 13.38
N ILE A 65 -3.07 2.45 13.94
CA ILE A 65 -2.69 1.19 14.59
C ILE A 65 -3.62 0.93 15.78
N SER A 66 -3.82 1.94 16.64
CA SER A 66 -4.61 1.79 17.87
C SER A 66 -6.11 1.58 17.62
N SER A 67 -6.64 2.15 16.53
CA SER A 67 -8.04 1.97 16.12
C SER A 67 -8.29 0.64 15.40
N GLY A 68 -7.25 -0.09 14.99
CA GLY A 68 -7.37 -1.32 14.22
C GLY A 68 -7.69 -1.09 12.74
N ASP A 69 -7.37 0.08 12.19
CA ASP A 69 -7.66 0.44 10.80
C ASP A 69 -6.67 -0.16 9.79
N LEU A 70 -5.54 -0.70 10.26
CA LEU A 70 -4.49 -1.30 9.43
C LEU A 70 -4.52 -2.82 9.52
N LEU A 71 -4.53 -3.49 8.36
CA LEU A 71 -4.44 -4.95 8.28
C LEU A 71 -3.04 -5.47 8.68
N GLU A 72 -1.99 -4.73 8.29
CA GLU A 72 -0.60 -5.00 8.63
C GLU A 72 0.20 -3.69 8.70
N TRP A 73 1.32 -3.70 9.42
CA TRP A 73 2.30 -2.60 9.47
C TRP A 73 3.67 -3.11 9.95
N ALA A 74 4.72 -2.37 9.61
CA ALA A 74 6.09 -2.62 10.07
C ALA A 74 6.86 -1.29 10.13
N GLU A 75 7.96 -1.24 10.88
CA GLU A 75 8.85 -0.10 10.88
C GLU A 75 10.12 -0.40 10.05
N TYR A 76 10.46 0.51 9.14
CA TYR A 76 11.64 0.42 8.29
C TYR A 76 12.34 1.77 8.17
N GLY A 77 13.63 1.81 8.52
CA GLY A 77 14.43 3.04 8.44
C GLY A 77 13.86 4.21 9.25
N GLY A 78 13.25 3.92 10.41
CA GLY A 78 12.62 4.90 11.30
C GLY A 78 11.26 5.42 10.85
N ASN A 79 10.68 4.84 9.80
CA ASN A 79 9.35 5.17 9.30
C ASN A 79 8.44 3.95 9.38
N TYR A 80 7.15 4.18 9.65
CA TYR A 80 6.11 3.19 9.37
C TYR A 80 5.73 3.24 7.88
#